data_AF-A0A9X2VPA0-F1
#
_entry.id   AF-A0A9X2VPA0-F1
#
_cell.length_a   1.000
_cell.length_b   1.000
_cell.length_c   1.000
_cell.angle_alpha   90.00
_cell.angle_beta   90.00
_cell.angle_gamma   90.00
#
_symmetry.space_group_name_H-M   'P 1'
#
loop_
_entity.id
_entity.type
_entity.pdbx_description
1 polymer ?
#
loop_
_entity_poly.entity_id
_entity_poly.type
_entity_poly.pdbx_seq_one_letter_code
_entity_poly.pdbx_strand_id
1 'polypeptide(L)'
;MRRTALLVALTLLAPAVAAAAPVDSGVVLVECTNTVSDDERLNAAIDGSPVGAEITISGLCSINNTIRLLGDRSYRGTSRTGTVIRQADGTNLAALVATRSPTGS
;
A
#
# COMPACT_ATOMS: atom_id res chain seq x y z
N MET A 1 -70.40 -15.04 -18.02
CA MET A 1 -69.13 -15.81 -17.96
C MET A 1 -67.99 -14.81 -17.75
N ARG A 2 -67.35 -14.77 -16.57
CA ARG A 2 -66.24 -13.85 -16.25
C ARG A 2 -64.93 -14.65 -16.35
N ARG A 3 -64.00 -14.24 -17.21
CA ARG A 3 -62.61 -14.75 -17.19
C ARG A 3 -61.64 -13.59 -17.17
N THR A 4 -60.83 -13.66 -16.15
CA THR A 4 -59.98 -12.65 -15.50
C THR A 4 -58.79 -12.29 -16.38
N ALA A 5 -58.50 -11.00 -16.51
CA ALA A 5 -57.27 -10.52 -17.15
C ALA A 5 -56.10 -10.69 -16.18
N LEU A 6 -55.06 -11.40 -16.60
CA LEU A 6 -53.83 -11.61 -15.83
C LEU A 6 -52.88 -10.42 -16.09
N LEU A 7 -52.67 -9.58 -15.09
CA LEU A 7 -51.65 -8.53 -15.11
C LEU A 7 -50.33 -9.15 -14.62
N VAL A 8 -49.38 -9.34 -15.53
CA VAL A 8 -48.01 -9.74 -15.22
C VAL A 8 -47.22 -8.48 -14.87
N ALA A 9 -46.94 -8.28 -13.58
CA ALA A 9 -46.08 -7.20 -13.10
C ALA A 9 -44.61 -7.61 -13.29
N LEU A 10 -43.91 -6.93 -14.21
CA LEU A 10 -42.49 -7.13 -14.48
C LEU A 10 -41.66 -6.33 -13.48
N THR A 11 -41.18 -6.97 -12.42
CA THR A 11 -40.29 -6.34 -11.43
C THR A 11 -38.87 -6.28 -11.99
N LEU A 12 -38.39 -5.07 -12.33
CA LEU A 12 -36.98 -4.84 -12.65
C LEU A 12 -36.12 -5.08 -11.40
N LEU A 13 -35.30 -6.14 -11.40
CA LEU A 13 -34.23 -6.31 -10.43
C LEU A 13 -33.08 -5.37 -10.80
N ALA A 14 -32.93 -4.27 -10.06
CA ALA A 14 -31.71 -3.48 -10.11
C ALA A 14 -30.61 -4.19 -9.30
N PRO A 15 -29.38 -4.37 -9.84
CA PRO A 15 -28.27 -4.91 -9.07
C PRO A 15 -27.84 -3.90 -8.00
N ALA A 16 -27.82 -4.32 -6.74
CA ALA A 16 -27.29 -3.52 -5.65
C ALA A 16 -25.77 -3.38 -5.82
N VAL A 17 -25.30 -2.20 -6.18
CA VAL A 17 -23.88 -1.86 -6.15
C VAL A 17 -23.50 -1.72 -4.67
N ALA A 18 -22.84 -2.73 -4.12
CA ALA A 18 -22.32 -2.68 -2.76
C ALA A 18 -21.24 -1.58 -2.71
N ALA A 19 -21.55 -0.47 -2.03
CA ALA A 19 -20.55 0.53 -1.70
C ALA A 19 -19.53 -0.11 -0.74
N ALA A 20 -18.26 -0.17 -1.15
CA ALA A 20 -17.18 -0.58 -0.27
C ALA A 20 -17.12 0.39 0.91
N ALA A 21 -17.12 -0.13 2.14
CA ALA A 21 -16.91 0.69 3.32
C ALA A 21 -15.55 1.41 3.23
N PRO A 22 -15.42 2.64 3.75
CA PRO A 22 -14.14 3.33 3.78
C PRO A 22 -13.16 2.48 4.59
N VAL A 23 -12.10 2.02 3.94
CA VAL A 23 -10.96 1.39 4.61
C VAL A 23 -10.19 2.53 5.28
N ASP A 24 -10.19 2.58 6.61
CA ASP A 24 -9.21 3.39 7.33
C ASP A 24 -7.84 2.80 7.03
N SER A 25 -7.17 3.44 6.08
CA SER A 25 -5.94 2.93 5.54
C SER A 25 -4.75 3.28 6.44
N GLY A 26 -4.95 4.12 7.45
CA GLY A 26 -3.96 4.46 8.47
C GLY A 26 -2.69 5.14 7.95
N VAL A 27 -1.89 5.63 8.90
CA VAL A 27 -0.53 6.13 8.67
C VAL A 27 0.45 5.19 9.36
N VAL A 28 1.43 4.69 8.62
CA VAL A 28 2.53 3.89 9.16
C VAL A 28 3.79 4.75 9.21
N LEU A 29 4.31 4.98 10.41
CA LEU A 29 5.52 5.77 10.63
C LEU A 29 6.76 4.87 10.62
N VAL A 30 7.78 5.27 9.87
CA VAL A 30 9.08 4.59 9.82
C VAL A 30 10.19 5.59 10.08
N GLU A 31 10.88 5.42 11.21
CA GLU A 31 12.06 6.21 11.55
C GLU A 31 13.34 5.41 11.27
N CYS A 32 14.14 5.93 10.35
CA CYS A 32 15.44 5.38 10.01
C CYS A 32 16.53 5.94 10.93
N THR A 33 17.47 5.09 11.31
CA THR A 33 18.50 5.39 12.32
C THR A 33 19.91 5.47 11.75
N ASN A 34 20.05 5.51 10.42
CA ASN A 34 21.30 5.46 9.69
C ASN A 34 22.11 4.19 9.99
N THR A 35 21.40 3.07 10.11
CA THR A 35 21.97 1.76 10.38
C THR A 35 21.80 0.89 9.15
N VAL A 36 22.82 0.11 8.78
CA VAL A 36 22.89 -0.68 7.53
C VAL A 36 21.67 -1.60 7.30
N SER A 37 20.91 -1.93 8.34
CA SER A 37 19.69 -2.73 8.30
C SER A 37 18.39 -1.91 8.28
N ASP A 38 18.42 -0.61 7.95
CA ASP A 38 17.20 0.20 7.88
C ASP A 38 16.21 -0.34 6.84
N ASP A 39 16.67 -1.11 5.84
CA ASP A 39 15.78 -1.79 4.90
C ASP A 39 14.90 -2.86 5.55
N GLU A 40 15.38 -3.55 6.59
CA GLU A 40 14.57 -4.55 7.29
C GLU A 40 13.38 -3.87 7.96
N ARG A 41 13.62 -2.70 8.58
CA ARG A 41 12.58 -1.89 9.23
C ARG A 41 11.59 -1.34 8.21
N LEU A 42 12.08 -0.76 7.12
CA LEU A 42 11.25 -0.25 6.03
C LEU A 42 10.40 -1.36 5.41
N ASN A 43 11.01 -2.49 5.05
CA ASN A 43 10.31 -3.60 4.42
C ASN A 43 9.28 -4.23 5.37
N ALA A 44 9.61 -4.40 6.65
CA ALA A 44 8.65 -4.92 7.64
C ALA A 44 7.44 -3.99 7.81
N ALA A 45 7.66 -2.68 7.86
CA ALA A 45 6.58 -1.70 7.96
C ALA A 45 5.70 -1.69 6.70
N ILE A 46 6.30 -1.83 5.52
CA ILE A 46 5.56 -1.90 4.24
C ILE A 46 4.77 -3.21 4.16
N ASP A 47 5.39 -4.35 4.45
CA ASP A 47 4.74 -5.67 4.42
C ASP A 47 3.58 -5.77 5.42
N GLY A 48 3.68 -5.09 6.57
CA GLY A 48 2.61 -5.00 7.57
C GLY A 48 1.54 -3.95 7.30
N SER A 49 1.68 -3.11 6.26
CA SER A 49 0.77 -1.99 6.02
C SER A 49 -0.56 -2.42 5.38
N PRO A 50 -1.71 -1.86 5.79
CA PRO A 50 -3.00 -2.15 5.16
C PRO A 50 -3.12 -1.48 3.78
N VAL A 51 -4.11 -1.93 2.99
CA VAL A 51 -4.40 -1.35 1.66
C VAL A 51 -4.83 0.10 1.82
N GLY A 52 -4.26 0.98 0.99
CA GLY A 52 -4.46 2.43 1.01
C GLY A 52 -3.52 3.21 1.93
N ALA A 53 -2.65 2.54 2.69
CA ALA A 53 -1.88 3.20 3.75
C ALA A 53 -0.90 4.25 3.23
N GLU A 54 -0.69 5.32 4.01
CA GLU A 54 0.44 6.23 3.83
C GLU A 54 1.62 5.77 4.70
N ILE A 55 2.74 5.43 4.07
CA ILE A 55 4.00 5.12 4.72
C ILE A 55 4.81 6.42 4.82
N THR A 56 4.93 6.95 6.04
CA THR A 56 5.69 8.17 6.31
C THR A 56 7.08 7.84 6.83
N ILE A 57 8.11 8.33 6.12
CA ILE A 57 9.52 7.99 6.34
C ILE A 57 10.26 9.23 6.86
N SER A 58 10.99 9.07 7.97
CA SER A 58 11.86 10.08 8.56
C SER A 58 13.27 9.57 8.80
N GLY A 59 14.22 10.49 8.90
CA GLY A 59 15.61 10.17 9.21
C GLY A 59 16.43 9.75 7.99
N LEU A 60 17.68 9.38 8.25
CA LEU A 60 18.59 8.90 7.22
C LEU A 60 18.55 7.37 7.23
N CYS A 61 18.12 6.75 6.14
CA CYS A 61 18.11 5.31 5.96
C CYS A 61 19.39 4.86 5.26
N SER A 62 20.12 3.94 5.87
CA SER A 62 21.25 3.24 5.26
C SER A 62 20.84 1.80 4.95
N ILE A 63 20.74 1.43 3.67
CA ILE A 63 20.13 0.15 3.28
C ILE A 63 21.12 -0.81 2.65
N ASN A 64 21.05 -2.10 3.00
CA ASN A 64 21.82 -3.16 2.36
C ASN A 64 20.97 -4.12 1.52
N ASN A 65 19.68 -3.84 1.38
CA ASN A 65 18.74 -4.58 0.54
C ASN A 65 17.74 -3.62 -0.12
N THR A 66 17.13 -4.05 -1.23
CA THR A 66 16.13 -3.24 -1.95
C THR A 66 14.86 -3.07 -1.12
N ILE A 67 14.32 -1.84 -1.09
CA ILE A 67 13.01 -1.54 -0.51
C ILE A 67 11.90 -1.98 -1.47
N ARG A 68 11.00 -2.84 -1.00
CA ARG A 68 9.93 -3.46 -1.79
C ARG A 68 8.64 -2.69 -1.60
N LEU A 69 8.22 -1.92 -2.61
CA LEU A 69 6.97 -1.19 -2.58
C LEU A 69 5.80 -2.12 -2.89
N LEU A 70 4.72 -2.00 -2.12
CA LEU A 70 3.45 -2.66 -2.39
C LEU A 70 2.54 -1.72 -3.18
N GLY A 71 1.67 -2.31 -4.00
CA GLY A 71 0.60 -1.58 -4.67
C GLY A 71 -0.36 -0.93 -3.67
N ASP A 72 -1.04 0.12 -4.11
CA ASP A 72 -2.09 0.81 -3.35
C ASP A 72 -1.62 1.38 -2.00
N ARG A 73 -0.35 1.80 -1.90
CA ARG A 73 0.22 2.57 -0.78
C ARG A 73 0.75 3.90 -1.29
N SER A 74 0.70 4.94 -0.45
CA SER A 74 1.46 6.18 -0.68
C SER A 74 2.72 6.18 0.18
N TYR A 75 3.76 6.87 -0.32
CA TYR A 75 5.06 6.96 0.35
C TYR A 75 5.46 8.42 0.49
N ARG A 76 5.69 8.87 1.71
CA ARG A 76 5.94 10.29 2.02
C ARG A 76 7.19 10.44 2.87
N GLY A 77 8.12 11.28 2.42
CA GLY A 77 9.19 11.77 3.29
C GLY A 77 8.73 12.97 4.12
N THR A 78 9.19 13.07 5.37
CA THR A 78 8.87 14.21 6.25
C THR A 78 9.75 15.44 5.99
N SER A 79 10.93 15.28 5.37
CA SER A 79 11.85 16.38 5.07
C SER A 79 12.69 16.12 3.82
N ARG A 80 12.98 17.18 3.05
CA ARG A 80 13.84 17.09 1.85
C ARG A 80 15.31 16.80 2.17
N THR A 81 15.78 17.21 3.34
CA THR A 81 17.17 17.01 3.79
C THR A 81 17.27 16.08 4.99
N GLY A 82 16.17 15.91 5.73
CA GLY A 82 16.07 15.03 6.90
C GLY A 82 15.50 13.65 6.61
N THR A 83 14.95 13.40 5.41
CA THR A 83 14.59 12.06 4.93
C THR A 83 15.45 11.70 3.73
N VAL A 84 16.39 10.77 3.90
CA VAL A 84 17.28 10.30 2.83
C VAL A 84 17.34 8.80 2.86
N ILE A 85 17.10 8.14 1.72
CA ILE A 85 17.34 6.71 1.56
C ILE A 85 18.59 6.55 0.70
N ARG A 86 19.62 5.89 1.23
CA ARG A 86 20.88 5.61 0.53
C ARG A 86 21.31 4.18 0.74
N GLN A 87 22.07 3.67 -0.22
CA GLN A 87 22.76 2.39 -0.05
C GLN A 87 23.82 2.56 1.04
N ALA A 88 23.97 1.53 1.89
CA ALA A 88 25.10 1.44 2.80
C ALA A 88 26.40 1.30 1.99
N ASP A 89 27.50 1.81 2.53
CA ASP A 89 28.82 1.72 1.89
C ASP A 89 29.19 0.27 1.57
N GLY A 90 29.76 0.06 0.37
CA GLY A 90 30.12 -1.28 -0.11
C GLY A 90 28.94 -2.12 -0.61
N THR A 91 27.71 -1.62 -0.51
CA THR A 91 26.54 -2.31 -1.06
C THR A 91 26.34 -1.93 -2.52
N ASN A 92 26.22 -2.92 -3.40
CA ASN A 92 25.99 -2.71 -4.84
C ASN A 92 24.60 -3.22 -5.24
N LEU A 93 23.55 -2.65 -4.63
CA LEU A 93 22.18 -2.99 -5.01
C LEU A 93 21.91 -2.51 -6.42
N ALA A 94 21.31 -3.38 -7.23
CA ALA A 94 20.81 -3.02 -8.55
C ALA A 94 19.74 -1.92 -8.49
N ALA A 95 19.00 -1.82 -7.38
CA ALA A 95 18.01 -0.78 -7.13
C ALA A 95 17.88 -0.48 -5.63
N LEU A 96 17.72 0.81 -5.30
CA LEU A 96 17.31 1.25 -3.95
C LEU A 96 15.89 0.82 -3.63
N VAL A 97 14.99 0.96 -4.61
CA VAL A 97 13.55 0.76 -4.47
C VAL A 97 13.02 0.04 -5.69
N ALA A 98 12.13 -0.93 -5.47
CA ALA A 98 11.46 -1.65 -6.54
C ALA A 98 10.02 -1.98 -6.16
N THR A 99 9.11 -1.98 -7.14
CA THR A 99 7.75 -2.46 -6.94
C THR A 99 7.73 -3.98 -6.87
N ARG A 100 7.02 -4.54 -5.90
CA ARG A 100 6.75 -5.97 -5.82
C ARG A 100 5.48 -6.29 -6.59
N SER A 101 5.56 -7.22 -7.55
CA SER A 101 4.37 -7.80 -8.15
C SER A 101 3.65 -8.70 -7.15
N PRO A 102 2.31 -8.69 -7.09
CA PRO A 102 1.58 -9.72 -6.37
C PRO A 102 1.97 -11.08 -6.96
N THR A 103 2.45 -12.00 -6.13
CA THR A 103 2.62 -13.39 -6.55
C THR A 103 1.25 -13.93 -6.92
N GLY A 104 1.11 -14.45 -8.15
CA GLY A 104 -0.16 -14.89 -8.73
C GLY A 104 -0.98 -15.75 -7.77
N SER A 105 -2.27 -15.40 -7.67
CA SER A 105 -3.31 -16.17 -6.97
C SER A 105 -3.59 -17.51 -7.64
#